data_AF-A0AAW2LPD0-F1
#
_entry.id   AF-A0AAW2LPD0-F1
#
_cell.length_a   1.000
_cell.length_b   1.000
_cell.length_c   1.000
_cell.angle_alpha   90.00
_cell.angle_beta   90.00
_cell.angle_gamma   90.00
#
_symmetry.space_group_name_H-M   'P 1'
#
loop_
_entity.id
_entity.type
_entity.pdbx_description
1 polymer ?
#
loop_
_entity_poly.entity_id
_entity_poly.type
_entity_poly.pdbx_seq_one_letter_code
_entity_poly.pdbx_strand_id
1 'polypeptide(L)'
;MLEPSVPTTLVQQPADDPTASKPAENFVTCIHKVKLVDIVWNITVTWAKTVIGHSLYITVENPQDDNYYTCKIDLKTWQFWGKKGLKTFRVAEKRIDVFWDLRSAKFTDSPEPDSDYYVAMVSREELVLMLGDQQKEALRRTKSRLPSEGASLVQKKEIVFAKKCFCTKTTLGQDKEHSIMIECSLSGPYDPEMWINVDGMESIRVPNLHWRFRGNETILVDNSRANLVGCA
;
A
#
# COMPACT_ATOMS: atom_id res chain seq x y z
N MET A 1 16.58 56.04 23.79
CA MET A 1 15.12 55.93 23.73
C MET A 1 14.73 55.96 22.26
N LEU A 2 13.83 55.06 21.84
CA LEU A 2 13.36 54.74 20.48
C LEU A 2 13.99 53.47 19.88
N GLU A 3 13.27 52.36 20.08
CA GLU A 3 13.37 51.15 19.26
C GLU A 3 12.93 51.46 17.82
N PRO A 4 13.55 50.83 16.81
CA PRO A 4 12.94 50.66 15.51
C PRO A 4 12.21 49.30 15.44
N SER A 5 10.90 49.37 15.25
CA SER A 5 9.99 48.26 14.99
C SER A 5 10.39 47.44 13.76
N VAL A 6 10.57 46.13 13.94
CA VAL A 6 10.75 45.15 12.85
C VAL A 6 9.38 44.87 12.18
N PRO A 7 9.26 44.89 10.84
CA PRO A 7 8.03 44.47 10.19
C PRO A 7 7.91 42.94 10.26
N THR A 8 6.81 42.45 10.82
CA THR A 8 6.42 41.04 10.80
C THR A 8 6.09 40.62 9.37
N THR A 9 7.00 39.90 8.71
CA THR A 9 6.72 39.24 7.45
C THR A 9 5.77 38.06 7.72
N LEU A 10 4.48 38.27 7.48
CA LEU A 10 3.51 37.18 7.33
C LEU A 10 3.94 36.33 6.13
N VAL A 11 4.48 35.14 6.39
CA VAL A 11 4.65 34.11 5.37
C VAL A 11 3.25 33.65 4.96
N GLN A 12 2.75 34.22 3.86
CA GLN A 12 1.54 33.75 3.21
C GLN A 12 1.80 32.34 2.67
N GLN A 13 1.12 31.37 3.26
CA GLN A 13 0.96 30.02 2.76
C GLN A 13 0.31 30.09 1.37
N PRO A 14 0.81 29.39 0.33
CA PRO A 14 0.19 29.45 -0.98
C PRO A 14 -1.23 28.90 -0.89
N ALA A 15 -2.19 29.68 -1.38
CA ALA A 15 -3.56 29.25 -1.56
C ALA A 15 -3.58 28.03 -2.49
N ASP A 16 -4.18 26.93 -2.04
CA ASP A 16 -4.53 25.80 -2.90
C ASP A 16 -5.54 26.27 -3.96
N ASP A 17 -5.08 26.36 -5.21
CA ASP A 17 -5.94 26.57 -6.38
C ASP A 17 -6.78 25.30 -6.60
N PRO A 18 -8.13 25.36 -6.57
CA PRO A 18 -8.99 24.19 -6.65
C PRO A 18 -9.12 23.61 -8.07
N THR A 19 -8.30 24.05 -9.04
CA THR A 19 -8.48 23.69 -10.46
C THR A 19 -7.32 22.91 -11.09
N ALA A 20 -6.48 22.27 -10.28
CA ALA A 20 -5.60 21.20 -10.75
C ALA A 20 -6.11 19.87 -10.20
N SER A 21 -6.90 19.13 -10.98
CA SER A 21 -7.23 17.74 -10.63
C SER A 21 -5.90 16.97 -10.54
N LYS A 22 -5.44 16.68 -9.32
CA LYS A 22 -4.33 15.76 -9.12
C LYS A 22 -4.64 14.49 -9.92
N PRO A 23 -3.69 13.95 -10.70
CA PRO A 23 -3.94 12.74 -11.46
C PRO A 23 -4.46 11.66 -10.51
N ALA A 24 -5.44 10.88 -10.97
CA ALA A 24 -5.94 9.75 -10.21
C ALA A 24 -4.81 8.73 -10.01
N GLU A 25 -4.40 8.50 -8.76
CA GLU A 25 -3.31 7.61 -8.38
C GLU A 25 -3.84 6.44 -7.55
N ASN A 26 -3.53 5.22 -7.96
CA ASN A 26 -3.94 4.03 -7.22
C ASN A 26 -2.87 3.68 -6.20
N PHE A 27 -3.28 3.31 -4.98
CA PHE A 27 -2.38 2.92 -3.90
C PHE A 27 -2.79 1.59 -3.28
N VAL A 28 -1.80 0.79 -2.93
CA VAL A 28 -1.94 -0.36 -2.01
C VAL A 28 -0.98 -0.12 -0.85
N THR A 29 -1.52 0.09 0.34
CA THR A 29 -0.75 0.30 1.57
C THR A 29 -0.94 -0.87 2.51
N CYS A 30 0.16 -1.52 2.88
CA CYS A 30 0.21 -2.62 3.83
C CYS A 30 1.01 -2.21 5.06
N ILE A 31 0.50 -2.48 6.26
CA ILE A 31 1.24 -2.30 7.51
C ILE A 31 1.63 -3.68 8.02
N HIS A 32 2.93 -3.89 8.18
CA HIS A 32 3.51 -5.11 8.73
C HIS A 32 4.06 -4.85 10.12
N LYS A 33 3.76 -5.74 11.06
CA LYS A 33 4.48 -5.81 12.33
C LYS A 33 5.68 -6.74 12.18
N VAL A 34 6.84 -6.24 12.56
CA VAL A 34 8.10 -6.99 12.54
C VAL A 34 8.80 -6.86 13.88
N LYS A 35 9.50 -7.91 14.31
CA LYS A 35 10.29 -7.88 15.54
C LYS A 35 11.74 -7.52 15.21
N LEU A 36 12.19 -6.35 15.66
CA LEU A 36 13.58 -5.90 15.55
C LEU A 36 14.19 -5.78 16.93
N VAL A 37 15.08 -6.73 17.27
CA VAL A 37 15.81 -6.72 18.55
C VAL A 37 14.84 -6.59 19.73
N ASP A 38 13.89 -7.53 19.80
CA ASP A 38 12.85 -7.67 20.84
C ASP A 38 11.81 -6.54 20.95
N ILE A 39 11.88 -5.55 20.07
CA ILE A 39 10.88 -4.50 19.95
C ILE A 39 10.03 -4.78 18.71
N VAL A 40 8.72 -4.55 18.79
CA VAL A 40 7.80 -4.64 17.64
C VAL A 40 7.77 -3.31 16.90
N TRP A 41 7.97 -3.35 15.59
CA TRP A 41 8.03 -2.20 14.69
C TRP A 41 6.90 -2.29 13.68
N ASN A 42 6.33 -1.14 13.32
CA ASN A 42 5.42 -1.01 12.19
C ASN A 42 6.21 -0.61 10.95
N ILE A 43 6.03 -1.40 9.90
CA ILE A 43 6.61 -1.16 8.58
C ILE A 43 5.47 -0.94 7.61
N THR A 44 5.34 0.29 7.14
CA THR A 44 4.30 0.67 6.19
C THR A 44 4.86 0.61 4.78
N VAL A 45 4.32 -0.31 3.98
CA VAL A 45 4.69 -0.54 2.59
C VAL A 45 3.59 0.05 1.72
N THR A 46 3.91 0.96 0.80
CA THR A 46 2.92 1.54 -0.12
C THR A 46 3.38 1.39 -1.56
N TRP A 47 2.62 0.64 -2.34
CA TRP A 47 2.71 0.61 -3.79
C TRP A 47 1.83 1.70 -4.37
N ALA A 48 2.38 2.48 -5.28
CA ALA A 48 1.68 3.55 -5.99
C ALA A 48 1.75 3.30 -7.50
N LYS A 49 0.63 3.48 -8.19
CA LYS A 49 0.52 3.44 -9.65
C LYS A 49 0.00 4.77 -10.17
N THR A 50 0.79 5.36 -11.04
CA THR A 50 0.52 6.63 -11.71
C THR A 50 0.57 6.42 -13.22
N VAL A 51 0.19 7.42 -14.01
CA VAL A 51 0.34 7.38 -15.48
C VAL A 51 1.79 7.22 -15.93
N ILE A 52 2.76 7.64 -15.11
CA ILE A 52 4.20 7.60 -15.43
C ILE A 52 4.91 6.32 -14.96
N GLY A 53 4.22 5.46 -14.21
CA GLY A 53 4.76 4.18 -13.74
C GLY A 53 4.38 3.85 -12.31
N HIS A 54 5.14 2.93 -11.72
CA HIS A 54 4.94 2.46 -10.36
C HIS A 54 6.00 3.04 -9.43
N SER A 55 5.69 3.17 -8.15
CA SER A 55 6.65 3.49 -7.10
C SER A 55 6.35 2.66 -5.86
N LEU A 56 7.39 2.32 -5.11
CA LEU A 56 7.31 1.66 -3.82
C LEU A 56 7.84 2.60 -2.73
N TYR A 57 7.06 2.75 -1.67
CA TYR A 57 7.45 3.46 -0.47
C TYR A 57 7.52 2.46 0.69
N ILE A 58 8.59 2.53 1.47
CA ILE A 58 8.76 1.74 2.69
C ILE A 58 9.04 2.71 3.82
N THR A 59 8.09 2.86 4.73
CA THR A 59 8.20 3.70 5.93
C THR A 59 8.45 2.80 7.13
N VAL A 60 9.49 3.12 7.87
CA VAL A 60 9.86 2.43 9.12
C VAL A 60 9.63 3.40 10.27
N GLU A 61 8.63 3.12 11.09
CA GLU A 61 8.24 3.95 12.25
C GLU A 61 9.01 3.51 13.49
N ASN A 62 9.61 4.46 14.21
CA ASN A 62 10.23 4.17 15.49
C ASN A 62 9.15 4.05 16.58
N PRO A 63 9.06 2.92 17.30
CA PRO A 63 8.08 2.77 18.37
C PRO A 63 8.40 3.56 19.64
N GLN A 64 9.59 4.17 19.74
CA GLN A 64 10.05 4.87 20.96
C GLN A 64 10.09 6.40 20.81
N ASP A 65 9.88 6.94 19.60
CA ASP A 65 9.94 8.37 19.27
C ASP A 65 9.15 8.59 17.98
N ASP A 66 8.62 9.79 17.73
CA ASP A 66 7.84 10.14 16.53
C ASP A 66 8.71 10.28 15.25
N ASN A 67 9.89 9.66 15.25
CA ASN A 67 10.81 9.64 14.13
C ASN A 67 10.53 8.44 13.21
N TYR A 68 10.63 8.66 11.90
CA TYR A 68 10.43 7.63 10.89
C TYR A 68 11.40 7.83 9.73
N TYR A 69 11.68 6.76 8.99
CA TYR A 69 12.40 6.84 7.74
C TYR A 69 11.55 6.34 6.60
N THR A 70 11.48 7.12 5.51
CA THR A 70 10.79 6.71 4.27
C THR A 70 11.79 6.44 3.16
N CYS A 71 11.80 5.20 2.68
CA CYS A 71 12.53 4.78 1.49
C CYS A 71 11.60 4.78 0.28
N LYS A 72 11.89 5.62 -0.72
CA LYS A 72 11.21 5.58 -2.02
C LYS A 72 12.05 4.84 -3.07
N ILE A 73 11.40 3.99 -3.85
CA ILE A 73 11.93 3.28 -5.03
C ILE A 73 11.01 3.59 -6.22
N ASP A 74 11.54 4.28 -7.24
CA ASP A 74 10.78 4.62 -8.45
C ASP A 74 10.99 3.54 -9.54
N LEU A 75 9.89 3.01 -10.07
CA LEU A 75 9.85 1.99 -11.12
C LEU A 75 9.31 2.62 -12.41
N LYS A 76 10.12 3.52 -12.98
CA LYS A 76 9.77 4.19 -14.23
C LYS A 76 9.71 3.17 -15.38
N THR A 77 8.72 3.32 -16.24
CA THR A 77 8.46 2.42 -17.37
C THR A 77 9.60 2.40 -18.40
N TRP A 78 10.29 3.53 -18.59
CA TRP A 78 11.36 3.69 -19.59
C TRP A 78 12.78 3.43 -19.07
N GLN A 79 12.99 3.43 -17.75
CA GLN A 79 14.32 3.28 -17.15
C GLN A 79 14.40 1.96 -16.38
N PHE A 80 15.06 0.96 -16.96
CA PHE A 80 15.31 -0.34 -16.29
C PHE A 80 16.31 -0.21 -15.13
N TRP A 81 17.13 0.83 -15.14
CA TRP A 81 18.04 1.20 -14.07
C TRP A 81 17.22 1.62 -12.84
N GLY A 82 17.32 0.84 -11.76
CA GLY A 82 16.57 1.08 -10.52
C GLY A 82 15.54 0.00 -10.17
N LYS A 83 15.17 -0.90 -11.10
CA LYS A 83 14.29 -2.04 -10.80
C LYS A 83 14.98 -3.13 -9.95
N LYS A 84 16.30 -3.09 -9.81
CA LYS A 84 17.06 -3.95 -8.89
C LYS A 84 18.05 -3.10 -8.11
N GLY A 85 18.14 -3.28 -6.80
CA GLY A 85 19.01 -2.45 -5.99
C GLY A 85 19.16 -2.88 -4.55
N LEU A 86 19.88 -2.05 -3.80
CA LEU A 86 20.08 -2.07 -2.36
C LEU A 86 20.04 -0.62 -1.88
N LYS A 87 19.37 -0.37 -0.76
CA LYS A 87 19.40 0.90 -0.05
C LYS A 87 19.56 0.62 1.44
N THR A 88 20.54 1.29 2.04
CA THR A 88 20.86 1.17 3.46
C THR A 88 20.52 2.47 4.16
N PHE A 89 19.89 2.37 5.32
CA PHE A 89 19.60 3.51 6.19
C PHE A 89 19.61 3.09 7.66
N ARG A 90 19.45 4.06 8.57
CA ARG A 90 19.42 3.83 10.02
C ARG A 90 18.16 4.44 10.61
N VAL A 91 17.49 3.71 11.50
CA VAL A 91 16.34 4.19 12.30
C VAL A 91 16.56 3.76 13.74
N ALA A 92 16.51 4.70 14.69
CA ALA A 92 16.85 4.45 16.10
C ALA A 92 18.18 3.67 16.27
N GLU A 93 19.22 4.08 15.55
CA GLU A 93 20.55 3.45 15.51
C GLU A 93 20.59 2.00 14.97
N LYS A 94 19.47 1.44 14.53
CA LYS A 94 19.42 0.15 13.86
C LYS A 94 19.71 0.32 12.38
N ARG A 95 20.72 -0.39 11.86
CA ARG A 95 20.98 -0.47 10.42
C ARG A 95 19.92 -1.36 9.76
N ILE A 96 19.35 -0.84 8.68
CA ILE A 96 18.36 -1.51 7.86
C ILE A 96 18.84 -1.49 6.42
N ASP A 97 18.92 -2.67 5.82
CA ASP A 97 19.29 -2.87 4.42
C ASP A 97 18.05 -3.36 3.66
N VAL A 98 17.60 -2.60 2.66
CA VAL A 98 16.47 -2.97 1.78
C VAL A 98 17.02 -3.37 0.43
N PHE A 99 16.79 -4.62 0.03
CA PHE A 99 17.14 -5.18 -1.26
C PHE A 99 15.89 -5.38 -2.10
N TRP A 100 15.97 -5.17 -3.41
CA TRP A 100 14.86 -5.47 -4.30
C TRP A 100 15.34 -5.97 -5.66
N ASP A 101 14.50 -6.78 -6.30
CA ASP A 101 14.55 -7.11 -7.72
C ASP A 101 13.12 -7.19 -8.26
N LEU A 102 12.76 -6.21 -9.08
CA LEU A 102 11.47 -5.98 -9.71
C LEU A 102 11.62 -5.99 -11.25
N ARG A 103 12.74 -6.52 -11.76
CA ARG A 103 13.02 -6.51 -13.21
C ARG A 103 12.05 -7.39 -13.99
N SER A 104 11.65 -8.51 -13.40
CA SER A 104 10.72 -9.47 -13.99
C SER A 104 9.29 -9.34 -13.43
N ALA A 105 9.04 -8.36 -12.57
CA ALA A 105 7.78 -8.19 -11.87
C ALA A 105 6.61 -8.06 -12.85
N LYS A 106 5.58 -8.88 -12.64
CA LYS A 106 4.34 -8.82 -13.43
C LYS A 106 3.33 -7.95 -12.71
N PHE A 107 2.87 -6.89 -13.38
CA PHE A 107 1.82 -6.01 -12.87
C PHE A 107 0.52 -6.29 -13.58
N THR A 108 -0.58 -6.19 -12.84
CA THR A 108 -1.94 -6.20 -13.38
C THR A 108 -2.52 -4.77 -13.31
N ASP A 109 -3.83 -4.63 -13.09
CA ASP A 109 -4.44 -3.33 -12.85
C ASP A 109 -4.10 -2.75 -11.47
N SER A 110 -3.63 -3.59 -10.54
CA SER A 110 -3.16 -3.20 -9.20
C SER A 110 -1.81 -2.45 -9.23
N PRO A 111 -1.57 -1.50 -8.29
CA PRO A 111 -0.25 -0.95 -8.01
C PRO A 111 0.79 -1.95 -7.52
N GLU A 112 0.35 -2.98 -6.81
CA GLU A 112 1.21 -4.04 -6.30
C GLU A 112 1.50 -5.08 -7.41
N PRO A 113 2.75 -5.55 -7.56
CA PRO A 113 3.03 -6.62 -8.51
C PRO A 113 2.43 -7.96 -8.06
N ASP A 114 1.96 -8.74 -9.03
CA ASP A 114 1.31 -10.04 -8.83
C ASP A 114 2.34 -11.16 -8.64
N SER A 115 3.44 -11.17 -9.40
CA SER A 115 4.45 -12.23 -9.34
C SER A 115 5.84 -11.80 -9.84
N ASP A 116 6.81 -12.71 -9.72
CA ASP A 116 8.17 -12.62 -10.25
C ASP A 116 9.02 -11.47 -9.69
N TYR A 117 8.90 -11.23 -8.38
CA TYR A 117 9.67 -10.18 -7.72
C TYR A 117 10.04 -10.51 -6.28
N TYR A 118 10.96 -9.70 -5.73
CA TYR A 118 11.08 -9.59 -4.28
C TYR A 118 11.47 -8.20 -3.81
N VAL A 119 11.04 -7.89 -2.58
CA VAL A 119 11.58 -6.82 -1.74
C VAL A 119 11.92 -7.44 -0.37
N ALA A 120 13.16 -7.30 0.05
CA ALA A 120 13.69 -7.92 1.25
C ALA A 120 14.31 -6.85 2.16
N MET A 121 13.79 -6.73 3.38
CA MET A 121 14.37 -5.88 4.41
C MET A 121 15.18 -6.75 5.37
N VAL A 122 16.42 -6.35 5.65
CA VAL A 122 17.37 -7.10 6.47
C VAL A 122 17.91 -6.21 7.58
N SER A 123 18.02 -6.77 8.79
CA SER A 123 18.72 -6.13 9.90
C SER A 123 19.50 -7.19 10.68
N ARG A 124 20.76 -6.90 11.07
CA ARG A 124 21.65 -7.83 11.79
C ARG A 124 21.69 -9.24 11.16
N GLU A 125 21.82 -9.30 9.83
CA GLU A 125 21.88 -10.54 9.03
C GLU A 125 20.60 -11.39 9.05
N GLU A 126 19.48 -10.83 9.53
CA GLU A 126 18.18 -11.48 9.59
C GLU A 126 17.19 -10.84 8.61
N LEU A 127 16.47 -11.65 7.85
CA LEU A 127 15.43 -11.21 6.92
C LEU A 127 14.16 -10.86 7.69
N VAL A 128 13.92 -9.57 7.93
CA VAL A 128 12.86 -9.09 8.83
C VAL A 128 11.54 -8.79 8.12
N LEU A 129 11.57 -8.56 6.80
CA LEU A 129 10.39 -8.46 5.96
C LEU A 129 10.71 -9.00 4.56
N MET A 130 9.81 -9.81 4.02
CA MET A 130 9.87 -10.36 2.67
C MET A 130 8.55 -10.08 1.96
N LEU A 131 8.62 -9.44 0.80
CA LEU A 131 7.50 -9.22 -0.11
C LEU A 131 7.81 -9.89 -1.46
N GLY A 132 6.78 -10.43 -2.12
CA GLY A 132 6.92 -11.16 -3.38
C GLY A 132 7.24 -12.64 -3.22
N ASP A 133 7.29 -13.34 -4.35
CA ASP A 133 7.38 -14.79 -4.48
C ASP A 133 8.82 -15.34 -4.60
N GLN A 134 9.81 -14.47 -4.85
CA GLN A 134 11.20 -14.88 -5.08
C GLN A 134 12.06 -14.98 -3.81
N GLN A 135 11.56 -15.64 -2.75
CA GLN A 135 12.26 -15.74 -1.46
C GLN A 135 13.64 -16.39 -1.55
N LYS A 136 13.79 -17.45 -2.36
CA LYS A 136 15.09 -18.13 -2.56
C LYS A 136 16.14 -17.17 -3.11
N GLU A 137 15.75 -16.29 -4.03
CA GLU A 137 16.64 -15.29 -4.63
C GLU A 137 16.99 -14.16 -3.67
N ALA A 138 16.02 -13.72 -2.87
CA ALA A 138 16.23 -12.75 -1.80
C ALA A 138 17.26 -13.27 -0.79
N LEU A 139 17.10 -14.50 -0.27
CA LEU A 139 18.03 -15.11 0.68
C LEU A 139 19.43 -15.28 0.08
N ARG A 140 19.52 -15.76 -1.17
CA ARG A 140 20.80 -15.92 -1.89
C ARG A 140 21.55 -14.60 -1.99
N ARG A 141 20.86 -13.50 -2.31
CA ARG A 141 21.50 -12.19 -2.47
C ARG A 141 21.88 -11.54 -1.15
N THR A 142 20.99 -11.64 -0.15
CA THR A 142 21.19 -10.98 1.15
C THR A 142 22.18 -11.72 2.04
N LYS A 143 22.38 -13.02 1.80
CA LYS A 143 23.13 -13.92 2.70
C LYS A 143 22.59 -13.89 4.14
N SER A 144 21.31 -13.56 4.28
CA SER A 144 20.63 -13.46 5.56
C SER A 144 20.04 -14.81 5.96
N ARG A 145 19.83 -14.99 7.27
CA ARG A 145 19.02 -16.09 7.80
C ARG A 145 17.54 -15.70 7.81
N LEU A 146 16.68 -16.72 7.80
CA LEU A 146 15.25 -16.52 8.07
C LEU A 146 15.03 -16.01 9.49
N PRO A 147 13.98 -15.21 9.71
CA PRO A 147 13.71 -14.68 11.01
C PRO A 147 13.19 -15.77 11.94
N SER A 148 13.44 -15.60 13.24
CA SER A 148 12.86 -16.50 14.25
C SER A 148 11.34 -16.34 14.36
N GLU A 149 10.85 -15.13 14.08
CA GLU A 149 9.44 -14.76 14.07
C GLU A 149 9.16 -13.95 12.79
N GLY A 150 8.23 -14.42 11.97
CA GLY A 150 7.91 -13.81 10.68
C GLY A 150 7.22 -12.45 10.80
N ALA A 151 7.32 -11.64 9.74
CA ALA A 151 6.51 -10.43 9.62
C ALA A 151 5.02 -10.79 9.54
N SER A 152 4.18 -10.07 10.28
CA SER A 152 2.72 -10.24 10.26
C SER A 152 2.07 -9.03 9.59
N LEU A 153 1.29 -9.26 8.53
CA LEU A 153 0.45 -8.23 7.92
C LEU A 153 -0.73 -7.94 8.85
N VAL A 154 -0.84 -6.70 9.33
CA VAL A 154 -1.92 -6.30 10.26
C VAL A 154 -2.99 -5.45 9.59
N GLN A 155 -2.66 -4.78 8.49
CA GLN A 155 -3.60 -3.93 7.78
C GLN A 155 -3.23 -3.87 6.30
N LYS A 156 -4.23 -3.97 5.43
CA LYS A 156 -4.16 -3.63 4.01
C LYS A 156 -5.19 -2.55 3.71
N LYS A 157 -4.79 -1.49 3.03
CA LYS A 157 -5.63 -0.38 2.57
C LYS A 157 -5.40 -0.17 1.09
N GLU A 158 -6.47 -0.16 0.32
CA GLU A 158 -6.40 0.04 -1.13
C GLU A 158 -7.20 1.29 -1.50
N ILE A 159 -6.56 2.22 -2.20
CA ILE A 159 -7.19 3.41 -2.74
C ILE A 159 -7.16 3.27 -4.25
N VAL A 160 -8.34 3.14 -4.86
CA VAL A 160 -8.43 2.84 -6.28
C VAL A 160 -9.38 3.81 -6.96
N PHE A 161 -8.89 4.37 -8.05
CA PHE A 161 -9.65 5.18 -9.00
C PHE A 161 -9.93 4.32 -10.24
N ALA A 162 -10.82 3.33 -10.08
CA ALA A 162 -11.23 2.44 -11.18
C ALA A 162 -12.47 3.01 -11.90
N LYS A 163 -12.52 2.84 -13.22
CA LYS A 163 -13.67 3.27 -14.03
C LYS A 163 -14.79 2.22 -14.12
N LYS A 164 -14.51 0.96 -13.81
CA LYS A 164 -15.45 -0.15 -14.04
C LYS A 164 -15.35 -1.30 -13.03
N CYS A 165 -14.15 -1.72 -12.66
CA CYS A 165 -13.96 -2.87 -11.78
C CYS A 165 -12.70 -2.71 -10.93
N PHE A 166 -12.75 -3.16 -9.69
CA PHE A 166 -11.64 -3.34 -8.78
C PHE A 166 -11.67 -4.78 -8.26
N CYS A 167 -10.52 -5.43 -8.20
CA CYS A 167 -10.39 -6.78 -7.66
C CYS A 167 -9.24 -6.82 -6.68
N THR A 168 -9.45 -7.44 -5.53
CA THR A 168 -8.43 -7.67 -4.51
C THR A 168 -8.58 -9.06 -3.93
N LYS A 169 -7.47 -9.60 -3.46
CA LYS A 169 -7.41 -10.86 -2.74
C LYS A 169 -7.02 -10.59 -1.30
N THR A 170 -7.72 -11.22 -0.38
CA THR A 170 -7.47 -11.08 1.05
C THR A 170 -7.96 -12.30 1.81
N THR A 171 -7.38 -12.54 2.97
CA THR A 171 -7.74 -13.64 3.85
C THR A 171 -8.76 -13.14 4.87
N LEU A 172 -9.96 -13.73 4.89
CA LEU A 172 -11.05 -13.34 5.79
C LEU A 172 -11.21 -14.38 6.90
N GLY A 173 -10.48 -14.23 7.99
CA GLY A 173 -10.51 -15.16 9.13
C GLY A 173 -9.57 -16.34 8.97
N GLN A 174 -10.08 -17.51 8.54
CA GLN A 174 -9.26 -18.72 8.32
C GLN A 174 -8.19 -18.49 7.24
N ASP A 175 -7.24 -19.41 7.08
CA ASP A 175 -6.13 -19.37 6.09
C ASP A 175 -6.57 -19.49 4.61
N LYS A 176 -7.85 -19.24 4.29
CA LYS A 176 -8.37 -19.26 2.92
C LYS A 176 -8.36 -17.85 2.34
N GLU A 177 -7.70 -17.71 1.19
CA GLU A 177 -7.73 -16.49 0.40
C GLU A 177 -9.08 -16.36 -0.32
N HIS A 178 -9.70 -15.19 -0.19
CA HIS A 178 -10.94 -14.83 -0.86
C HIS A 178 -10.69 -13.74 -1.89
N SER A 179 -11.39 -13.83 -3.02
CA SER A 179 -11.38 -12.81 -4.06
C SER A 179 -12.56 -11.86 -3.86
N ILE A 180 -12.30 -10.59 -3.58
CA ILE A 180 -13.31 -9.54 -3.51
C ILE A 180 -13.24 -8.71 -4.78
N MET A 181 -14.35 -8.59 -5.49
CA MET A 181 -14.47 -7.77 -6.68
C MET A 181 -15.56 -6.72 -6.49
N ILE A 182 -15.24 -5.46 -6.77
CA ILE A 182 -16.19 -4.36 -6.80
C ILE A 182 -16.35 -3.95 -8.25
N GLU A 183 -17.54 -4.08 -8.80
CA GLU A 183 -17.85 -3.70 -10.16
C GLU A 183 -18.84 -2.54 -10.17
N CYS A 184 -18.69 -1.64 -11.13
CA CYS A 184 -19.52 -0.47 -11.30
C CYS A 184 -19.98 -0.37 -12.76
N SER A 185 -21.27 -0.14 -12.94
CA SER A 185 -21.85 0.33 -14.19
C SER A 185 -22.15 1.81 -14.02
N LEU A 186 -21.25 2.68 -14.49
CA LEU A 186 -21.38 4.13 -14.34
C LEU A 186 -21.97 4.83 -15.57
N SER A 187 -22.11 4.11 -16.69
CA SER A 187 -22.56 4.64 -17.97
C SER A 187 -23.51 3.69 -18.67
N GLY A 188 -24.56 4.23 -19.29
CA GLY A 188 -25.57 3.45 -19.99
C GLY A 188 -26.94 4.12 -19.94
N PRO A 189 -27.99 3.47 -20.49
CA PRO A 189 -29.37 3.97 -20.42
C PRO A 189 -30.02 3.82 -19.04
N TYR A 190 -29.35 3.12 -18.11
CA TYR A 190 -29.82 2.85 -16.75
C TYR A 190 -29.09 3.70 -15.73
N ASP A 191 -29.69 3.87 -14.55
CA ASP A 191 -29.06 4.55 -13.43
C ASP A 191 -27.75 3.84 -13.02
N PRO A 192 -26.69 4.58 -12.65
CA PRO A 192 -25.43 4.01 -12.21
C PRO A 192 -25.61 3.06 -11.03
N GLU A 193 -24.93 1.92 -11.07
CA GLU A 193 -25.00 0.90 -10.03
C GLU A 193 -23.63 0.31 -9.73
N MET A 194 -23.48 -0.25 -8.53
CA MET A 194 -22.29 -0.98 -8.10
C MET A 194 -22.71 -2.33 -7.51
N TRP A 195 -21.90 -3.35 -7.65
CA TRP A 195 -22.07 -4.60 -6.92
C TRP A 195 -20.72 -5.14 -6.45
N ILE A 196 -20.78 -6.00 -5.44
CA ILE A 196 -19.62 -6.59 -4.80
C ILE A 196 -19.78 -8.10 -4.89
N ASN A 197 -18.81 -8.74 -5.53
CA ASN A 197 -18.71 -10.18 -5.60
C ASN A 197 -17.66 -10.67 -4.60
N VAL A 198 -17.98 -11.73 -3.88
CA VAL A 198 -17.01 -12.50 -3.08
C VAL A 198 -16.90 -13.89 -3.67
N ASP A 199 -15.70 -14.30 -4.04
CA ASP A 199 -15.41 -15.59 -4.71
C ASP A 199 -16.28 -15.85 -5.96
N GLY A 200 -16.60 -14.77 -6.69
CA GLY A 200 -17.41 -14.81 -7.90
C GLY A 200 -18.92 -14.84 -7.66
N MET A 201 -19.39 -14.77 -6.41
CA MET A 201 -20.80 -14.68 -6.06
C MET A 201 -21.19 -13.24 -5.69
N GLU A 202 -22.23 -12.70 -6.34
CA GLU A 202 -22.80 -11.39 -6.00
C GLU A 202 -23.30 -11.41 -4.56
N SER A 203 -22.65 -10.63 -3.71
CA SER A 203 -22.96 -10.54 -2.28
C SER A 203 -23.77 -9.29 -1.94
N ILE A 204 -23.48 -8.17 -2.60
CA ILE A 204 -24.16 -6.89 -2.38
C ILE A 204 -24.36 -6.21 -3.73
N ARG A 205 -25.55 -5.66 -3.97
CA ARG A 205 -25.83 -4.77 -5.10
C ARG A 205 -26.40 -3.44 -4.59
N VAL A 206 -25.81 -2.36 -5.06
CA VAL A 206 -26.17 -0.97 -4.73
C VAL A 206 -26.69 -0.31 -6.00
N PRO A 207 -28.02 -0.28 -6.22
CA PRO A 207 -28.61 0.44 -7.33
C PRO A 207 -28.56 1.96 -7.08
N ASN A 208 -28.66 2.74 -8.16
CA ASN A 208 -28.84 4.20 -8.12
C ASN A 208 -27.74 4.98 -7.36
N LEU A 209 -26.47 4.77 -7.70
CA LEU A 209 -25.30 5.45 -7.09
C LEU A 209 -25.34 6.98 -7.13
N HIS A 210 -26.17 7.59 -7.98
CA HIS A 210 -26.43 9.04 -7.93
C HIS A 210 -26.89 9.50 -6.54
N TRP A 211 -27.57 8.62 -5.81
CA TRP A 211 -27.97 8.81 -4.44
C TRP A 211 -26.86 8.25 -3.57
N ARG A 212 -26.10 9.14 -2.93
CA ARG A 212 -24.92 8.75 -2.14
C ARG A 212 -25.27 7.58 -1.21
N PHE A 213 -24.63 6.43 -1.42
CA PHE A 213 -24.82 5.26 -0.56
C PHE A 213 -24.39 5.62 0.85
N ARG A 214 -25.37 5.61 1.77
CA ARG A 214 -25.15 5.77 3.21
C ARG A 214 -25.69 4.51 3.85
N GLY A 215 -24.81 3.63 4.29
CA GLY A 215 -25.19 2.33 4.78
C GLY A 215 -24.04 1.59 5.44
N ASN A 216 -24.40 0.65 6.31
CA ASN A 216 -23.48 -0.32 6.87
C ASN A 216 -24.13 -1.68 6.67
N GLU A 217 -23.54 -2.52 5.82
CA GLU A 217 -23.99 -3.88 5.56
C GLU A 217 -22.95 -4.87 6.07
N THR A 218 -23.38 -5.94 6.72
CA THR A 218 -22.49 -7.00 7.17
C THR A 218 -22.77 -8.27 6.39
N ILE A 219 -21.76 -8.78 5.70
CA ILE A 219 -21.82 -10.10 5.03
C ILE A 219 -21.02 -11.12 5.81
N LEU A 220 -21.43 -12.38 5.71
CA LEU A 220 -20.71 -13.53 6.26
C LEU A 220 -19.97 -14.25 5.13
N VAL A 221 -18.65 -14.30 5.24
CA VAL A 221 -17.77 -15.04 4.32
C VAL A 221 -17.09 -16.13 5.14
N ASP A 222 -17.39 -17.39 4.87
CA ASP A 222 -16.84 -18.55 5.59
C ASP A 222 -16.86 -18.39 7.13
N ASN A 223 -17.99 -17.91 7.66
CA ASN A 223 -18.24 -17.65 9.09
C ASN A 223 -17.45 -16.45 9.69
N SER A 224 -16.74 -15.69 8.86
CA SER A 224 -16.12 -14.40 9.19
C SER A 224 -17.04 -13.24 8.79
N ARG A 225 -17.10 -12.19 9.61
CA ARG A 225 -17.88 -10.98 9.32
C ARG A 225 -17.04 -9.99 8.51
N ALA A 226 -17.55 -9.56 7.36
CA ALA A 226 -17.02 -8.43 6.62
C ALA A 226 -18.07 -7.30 6.62
N ASN A 227 -17.66 -6.08 7.01
CA ASN A 227 -18.53 -4.92 7.03
C ASN A 227 -18.25 -4.05 5.81
N LEU A 228 -19.30 -3.74 5.06
CA LEU A 228 -19.31 -2.73 4.02
C LEU A 228 -19.87 -1.44 4.59
N VAL A 229 -19.03 -0.40 4.64
CA VAL A 229 -19.47 0.93 5.07
C VAL A 229 -19.43 1.88 3.89
N GLY A 230 -20.60 2.42 3.55
CA GLY A 230 -20.77 3.47 2.55
C GLY A 230 -20.86 4.84 3.19
N CYS A 231 -20.04 5.78 2.71
CA CYS A 231 -20.09 7.18 3.13
C CYS A 231 -20.24 8.09 1.91
N ALA A 232 -20.90 9.22 2.16
CA ALA A 232 -21.23 10.27 1.22
C ALA A 232 -20.15 11.35 1.15
#